data_AF-A0A484K240-F1
#
_entry.id   AF-A0A484K240-F1
#
_cell.length_a   1.000
_cell.length_b   1.000
_cell.length_c   1.000
_cell.angle_alpha   90.00
_cell.angle_beta   90.00
_cell.angle_gamma   90.00
#
_symmetry.space_group_name_H-M   'P 1'
#
loop_
_entity.id
_entity.type
_entity.pdbx_description
1 polymer ?
#
loop_
_entity_poly.entity_id
_entity_poly.type
_entity_poly.pdbx_seq_one_letter_code
_entity_poly.pdbx_strand_id
1 'polypeptide(L)'
;METGKVVVERVGGKSVVTRCFAKYPLKFIIPKKVGSSQTDAVWIYTITYGGGIVSGDCISCLFTVGDGCMAVLTTQASTKVYKSVESKCSEQLLEARVGSSSLLAVIPDPVTCFCTAKYSQRQVFRISPDSNLVLVDWITSGRHERGEKWDFDLYKSTNNIYLDGDVPLFLDTVISSSPISLIFL
;
A
#
# COMPACT_ATOMS: atom_id res chain seq x y z
N MET A 1 -12.50 -8.74 7.57
CA MET A 1 -13.44 -7.63 7.22
C MET A 1 -12.61 -6.48 6.66
N GLU A 2 -12.95 -5.99 5.46
CA GLU A 2 -12.26 -4.85 4.82
C GLU A 2 -12.17 -3.64 5.76
N THR A 3 -11.04 -2.95 5.76
CA THR A 3 -10.76 -1.75 6.58
C THR A 3 -10.88 -0.48 5.76
N GLY A 4 -10.62 -0.55 4.45
CA GLY A 4 -10.83 0.55 3.53
C GLY A 4 -11.25 0.09 2.15
N LYS A 5 -11.98 0.95 1.45
CA LYS A 5 -12.35 0.77 0.05
C LYS A 5 -12.37 2.09 -0.69
N VAL A 6 -11.74 2.14 -1.86
CA VAL A 6 -11.81 3.28 -2.78
C VAL A 6 -12.17 2.80 -4.18
N VAL A 7 -13.09 3.50 -4.83
CA VAL A 7 -13.47 3.26 -6.23
C VAL A 7 -13.32 4.57 -7.00
N VAL A 8 -12.53 4.52 -8.06
CA VAL A 8 -12.32 5.61 -9.03
C VAL A 8 -13.00 5.22 -10.32
N GLU A 9 -13.91 6.06 -10.79
CA GLU A 9 -14.68 5.85 -12.01
C GLU A 9 -14.59 7.06 -12.94
N ARG A 10 -14.87 6.81 -14.22
CA ARG A 10 -14.92 7.84 -15.26
C ARG A 10 -16.25 8.57 -15.18
N VAL A 11 -16.23 9.82 -14.71
CA VAL A 11 -17.44 10.66 -14.60
C VAL A 11 -17.21 11.99 -15.30
N GLY A 12 -18.07 12.32 -16.26
CA GLY A 12 -17.96 13.57 -17.02
C GLY A 12 -16.63 13.72 -17.77
N GLY A 13 -16.06 12.60 -18.22
CA GLY A 13 -14.76 12.58 -18.90
C GLY A 13 -13.56 12.86 -17.97
N LYS A 14 -13.68 12.62 -16.67
CA LYS A 14 -12.59 12.74 -15.69
C LYS A 14 -12.57 11.55 -14.72
N SER A 15 -11.41 11.30 -14.14
CA SER A 15 -11.24 10.36 -13.03
C SER A 15 -11.83 10.94 -11.75
N VAL A 16 -12.78 10.25 -11.12
CA VAL A 16 -13.47 10.72 -9.91
C VAL A 16 -13.60 9.59 -8.90
N VAL A 17 -13.33 9.88 -7.62
CA VAL A 17 -13.66 8.94 -6.54
C VAL A 17 -15.16 8.94 -6.32
N THR A 18 -15.81 7.82 -6.64
CA THR A 18 -17.25 7.66 -6.48
C THR A 18 -17.61 6.89 -5.20
N ARG A 19 -16.67 6.12 -4.65
CA ARG A 19 -16.80 5.48 -3.34
C ARG A 19 -15.52 5.61 -2.54
N CYS A 20 -15.66 5.98 -1.27
CA CYS A 20 -14.56 6.03 -0.32
C CYS A 20 -15.10 5.61 1.04
N PHE A 21 -14.58 4.51 1.57
CA PHE A 21 -14.89 3.98 2.89
C PHE A 21 -13.58 3.72 3.63
N ALA A 22 -13.53 4.07 4.91
CA ALA A 22 -12.43 3.72 5.79
C ALA A 22 -12.95 3.58 7.22
N LYS A 23 -12.40 2.63 7.97
CA LYS A 23 -12.60 2.47 9.41
C LYS A 23 -11.26 2.56 10.13
N TYR A 24 -11.30 2.88 11.42
CA TYR A 24 -10.10 2.90 12.26
C TYR A 24 -9.28 1.59 12.09
N PRO A 25 -7.93 1.67 11.99
CA PRO A 25 -7.10 2.88 12.11
C PRO A 25 -6.89 3.67 10.81
N LEU A 26 -7.56 3.30 9.71
CA LEU A 26 -7.31 3.86 8.39
C LEU A 26 -8.12 5.15 8.11
N LYS A 27 -7.53 6.05 7.32
CA LYS A 27 -8.22 7.18 6.67
C LYS A 27 -7.70 7.37 5.25
N PHE A 28 -8.57 7.78 4.35
CA PHE A 28 -8.21 8.30 3.03
C PHE A 28 -8.45 9.81 2.98
N ILE A 29 -7.50 10.55 2.40
CA ILE A 29 -7.66 11.97 2.05
C ILE A 29 -7.52 12.12 0.54
N ILE A 30 -8.53 12.74 -0.08
CA ILE A 30 -8.64 12.90 -1.53
C ILE A 30 -8.76 14.39 -1.85
N PRO A 31 -7.63 15.11 -1.99
CA PRO A 31 -7.64 16.51 -2.38
C PRO A 31 -8.17 16.72 -3.82
N LYS A 32 -8.90 17.84 -4.03
CA LYS A 32 -9.51 18.18 -5.33
C LYS A 32 -8.56 18.85 -6.32
N LYS A 33 -7.40 19.33 -5.88
CA LYS A 33 -6.46 20.13 -6.69
C LYS A 33 -5.04 19.64 -6.45
N VAL A 34 -4.65 18.55 -7.11
CA VAL A 34 -3.27 18.07 -7.07
C VAL A 34 -2.76 18.01 -8.50
N GLY A 35 -1.95 19.01 -8.85
CA GLY A 35 -1.44 19.20 -10.21
C GLY A 35 -2.21 20.24 -11.02
N SER A 36 -1.82 20.36 -12.29
CA SER A 36 -2.42 21.30 -13.22
C SER A 36 -3.86 20.93 -13.56
N SER A 37 -4.65 21.88 -14.06
CA SER A 37 -6.02 21.61 -14.53
C SER A 37 -6.10 20.63 -15.70
N GLN A 38 -4.96 20.33 -16.34
CA GLN A 38 -4.84 19.40 -17.46
C GLN A 38 -4.56 17.96 -17.00
N THR A 39 -4.17 17.76 -15.74
CA THR A 39 -3.85 16.44 -15.18
C THR A 39 -5.14 15.77 -14.69
N ASP A 40 -5.50 14.65 -15.31
CA ASP A 40 -6.71 13.90 -15.00
C ASP A 40 -6.44 12.69 -14.10
N ALA A 41 -5.92 12.96 -12.90
CA ALA A 41 -5.56 11.93 -11.93
C ALA A 41 -6.11 12.25 -10.53
N VAL A 42 -6.63 11.23 -9.86
CA VAL A 42 -7.04 11.32 -8.45
C VAL A 42 -5.84 11.02 -7.56
N TRP A 43 -5.53 11.94 -6.65
CA TRP A 43 -4.56 11.70 -5.58
C TRP A 43 -5.25 11.21 -4.32
N ILE A 44 -4.75 10.11 -3.77
CA ILE A 44 -5.29 9.43 -2.60
C ILE A 44 -4.16 9.26 -1.59
N TYR A 45 -4.26 9.98 -0.48
CA TYR A 45 -3.37 9.82 0.65
C TYR A 45 -3.95 8.82 1.63
N THR A 46 -3.23 7.73 1.88
CA THR A 46 -3.53 6.77 2.93
C THR A 46 -2.84 7.18 4.23
N ILE A 47 -3.59 7.20 5.31
CA ILE A 47 -3.12 7.61 6.63
C ILE A 47 -3.57 6.59 7.67
N THR A 48 -2.67 6.25 8.58
CA THR A 48 -2.97 5.44 9.77
C THR A 48 -3.05 6.36 10.99
N TYR A 49 -4.23 6.44 11.60
CA TYR A 49 -4.45 7.10 12.89
C TYR A 49 -3.60 6.43 13.98
N GLY A 50 -3.12 7.21 14.93
CA GLY A 50 -2.20 6.72 15.97
C GLY A 50 -0.73 6.83 15.60
N GLY A 51 -0.41 7.35 14.41
CA GLY A 51 0.97 7.65 14.00
C GLY A 51 1.78 6.43 13.57
N GLY A 52 1.13 5.29 13.31
CA GLY A 52 1.73 4.06 12.82
C GLY A 52 0.86 2.85 13.13
N ILE A 53 1.37 1.68 12.75
CA ILE A 53 0.75 0.37 12.95
C ILE A 53 1.22 -0.19 14.29
N VAL A 54 0.29 -0.61 15.14
CA VAL A 54 0.58 -1.18 16.46
C VAL A 54 0.30 -2.68 16.50
N SER A 55 0.82 -3.33 17.54
CA SER A 55 0.80 -4.79 17.69
C SER A 55 -0.57 -5.43 17.46
N GLY A 56 -0.67 -6.23 16.39
CA GLY A 56 -1.87 -7.00 16.05
C GLY A 56 -2.87 -6.26 15.17
N ASP A 57 -2.55 -5.03 14.73
CA ASP A 57 -3.35 -4.33 13.72
C ASP A 57 -3.40 -5.16 12.43
N CYS A 58 -4.59 -5.23 11.83
CA CYS A 58 -4.82 -5.86 10.53
C CYS A 58 -5.57 -4.87 9.63
N ILE A 59 -4.86 -4.30 8.66
CA ILE A 59 -5.39 -3.29 7.74
C ILE A 59 -5.58 -3.92 6.38
N SER A 60 -6.81 -3.93 5.87
CA SER A 60 -7.13 -4.45 4.54
C SER A 60 -7.79 -3.36 3.70
N CYS A 61 -7.22 -3.05 2.55
CA CYS A 61 -7.69 -2.00 1.65
C CYS A 61 -7.98 -2.56 0.27
N LEU A 62 -9.15 -2.22 -0.27
CA LEU A 62 -9.54 -2.56 -1.64
C LEU A 62 -9.61 -1.30 -2.51
N PHE A 63 -8.92 -1.32 -3.64
CA PHE A 63 -8.93 -0.25 -4.63
C PHE A 63 -9.48 -0.78 -5.96
N THR A 64 -10.31 0.03 -6.60
CA THR A 64 -10.74 -0.19 -7.98
C THR A 64 -10.53 1.08 -8.76
N VAL A 65 -9.67 1.00 -9.78
CA VAL A 65 -9.46 2.05 -10.77
C VAL A 65 -10.15 1.58 -12.04
N GLY A 66 -11.27 2.22 -12.39
CA GLY A 66 -12.05 1.87 -13.56
C GLY A 66 -11.35 2.21 -14.88
N ASP A 67 -11.96 1.78 -15.98
CA ASP A 67 -11.42 1.97 -17.32
C ASP A 67 -11.16 3.46 -17.61
N GLY A 68 -10.03 3.76 -18.26
CA GLY A 68 -9.63 5.12 -18.63
C GLY A 68 -9.43 6.07 -17.44
N CYS A 69 -9.30 5.56 -16.22
CA CYS A 69 -9.05 6.37 -15.01
C CYS A 69 -7.57 6.40 -14.65
N MET A 70 -7.16 7.44 -13.94
CA MET A 70 -5.82 7.54 -13.37
C MET A 70 -5.91 7.84 -11.88
N ALA A 71 -5.14 7.10 -11.09
CA ALA A 71 -5.08 7.27 -9.64
C ALA A 71 -3.63 7.18 -9.13
N VAL A 72 -3.33 8.02 -8.14
CA VAL A 72 -2.08 8.00 -7.37
C VAL A 72 -2.43 7.66 -5.93
N LEU A 73 -1.91 6.55 -5.45
CA LEU A 73 -1.98 6.13 -4.06
C LEU A 73 -0.63 6.41 -3.40
N THR A 74 -0.63 7.25 -2.38
CA THR A 74 0.57 7.59 -1.62
C THR A 74 0.23 7.71 -0.13
N THR A 75 1.24 7.96 0.69
CA THR A 75 1.09 8.22 2.13
C THR A 75 1.45 9.67 2.43
N GLN A 76 1.06 10.14 3.61
CA GLN A 76 1.47 11.48 4.07
C GLN A 76 2.84 11.47 4.77
N ALA A 77 3.26 10.29 5.24
CA ALA A 77 4.51 10.07 5.94
C ALA A 77 4.85 8.58 5.92
N SER A 78 6.09 8.26 6.30
CA SER A 78 6.56 6.88 6.51
C SER A 78 5.59 6.06 7.38
N THR A 79 5.30 4.82 6.96
CA THR A 79 4.54 3.87 7.75
C THR A 79 5.41 3.35 8.90
N LYS A 80 5.19 3.88 10.10
CA LYS A 80 5.89 3.41 11.32
C LYS A 80 5.23 2.13 11.80
N VAL A 81 6.01 1.10 12.09
CA VAL A 81 5.51 -0.14 12.70
C VAL A 81 6.13 -0.30 14.08
N TYR A 82 5.29 -0.27 15.11
CA TYR A 82 5.71 -0.38 16.50
C TYR A 82 6.01 -1.82 16.90
N LYS A 83 6.62 -1.98 18.09
CA LYS A 83 6.98 -3.27 18.68
C LYS A 83 5.80 -4.25 18.70
N SER A 84 6.11 -5.53 18.49
CA SER A 84 5.17 -6.62 18.71
C SER A 84 4.97 -6.85 20.22
N VAL A 85 3.73 -7.09 20.63
CA VAL A 85 3.34 -7.51 21.99
C VAL A 85 2.77 -8.91 21.89
N GLU A 86 3.18 -9.81 22.79
CA GLU A 86 2.76 -11.23 22.77
C GLU A 86 3.08 -11.93 21.43
N SER A 87 4.15 -11.52 20.74
CA SER A 87 4.53 -12.04 19.41
C SER A 87 3.48 -11.87 18.31
N LYS A 88 2.49 -10.98 18.48
CA LYS A 88 1.50 -10.68 17.43
C LYS A 88 2.16 -10.00 16.23
N CYS A 89 1.89 -10.54 15.04
CA CYS A 89 2.26 -9.90 13.79
C CYS A 89 1.21 -8.83 13.44
N SER A 90 1.66 -7.69 12.92
CA SER A 90 0.76 -6.69 12.36
C SER A 90 0.75 -6.83 10.84
N GLU A 91 -0.42 -6.69 10.23
CA GLU A 91 -0.65 -7.09 8.85
C GLU A 91 -1.25 -5.96 8.01
N GLN A 92 -0.79 -5.84 6.77
CA GLN A 92 -1.39 -4.95 5.78
C GLN A 92 -1.65 -5.68 4.47
N LEU A 93 -2.88 -5.63 3.98
CA LEU A 93 -3.29 -6.16 2.69
C LEU A 93 -3.80 -5.01 1.82
N LEU A 94 -3.16 -4.81 0.68
CA LEU A 94 -3.65 -3.94 -0.39
C LEU A 94 -4.08 -4.82 -1.56
N GLU A 95 -5.34 -4.73 -1.95
CA GLU A 95 -5.83 -5.33 -3.19
C GLU A 95 -6.27 -4.22 -4.13
N ALA A 96 -5.81 -4.26 -5.38
CA ALA A 96 -6.15 -3.27 -6.38
C ALA A 96 -6.56 -3.95 -7.69
N ARG A 97 -7.65 -3.44 -8.28
CA ARG A 97 -8.08 -3.77 -9.65
C ARG A 97 -7.88 -2.55 -10.52
N VAL A 98 -7.24 -2.74 -11.68
CA VAL A 98 -6.85 -1.68 -12.61
C VAL A 98 -7.44 -2.00 -13.98
N GLY A 99 -8.44 -1.21 -14.39
CA GLY A 99 -9.21 -1.42 -15.61
C GLY A 99 -8.45 -1.11 -16.89
N SER A 100 -9.10 -1.27 -18.04
CA SER A 100 -8.47 -1.04 -19.34
C SER A 100 -8.07 0.41 -19.55
N SER A 101 -6.94 0.61 -20.24
CA SER A 101 -6.38 1.93 -20.57
C SER A 101 -6.27 2.86 -19.35
N SER A 102 -6.06 2.29 -18.15
CA SER A 102 -6.01 3.02 -16.88
C SER A 102 -4.59 3.03 -16.31
N LEU A 103 -4.36 3.88 -15.30
CA LEU A 103 -3.09 4.00 -14.58
C LEU A 103 -3.33 3.99 -13.07
N LEU A 104 -2.61 3.12 -12.37
CA LEU A 104 -2.46 3.19 -10.92
C LEU A 104 -0.97 3.39 -10.57
N ALA A 105 -0.65 4.46 -9.85
CA ALA A 105 0.65 4.65 -9.24
C ALA A 105 0.56 4.46 -7.72
N VAL A 106 1.24 3.47 -7.18
CA VAL A 106 1.40 3.22 -5.75
C VAL A 106 2.80 3.65 -5.34
N ILE A 107 2.90 4.84 -4.75
CA ILE A 107 4.15 5.52 -4.42
C ILE A 107 4.16 5.99 -2.95
N PRO A 108 4.12 5.07 -1.98
CA PRO A 108 4.16 5.41 -0.56
C PRO A 108 5.57 5.86 -0.12
N ASP A 109 5.62 6.56 1.01
CA ASP A 109 6.80 6.70 1.85
C ASP A 109 7.24 5.33 2.38
N PRO A 110 8.49 5.16 2.85
CA PRO A 110 8.99 3.84 3.20
C PRO A 110 8.35 3.31 4.49
N VAL A 111 8.26 1.98 4.60
CA VAL A 111 7.95 1.31 5.86
C VAL A 111 9.15 1.44 6.80
N THR A 112 8.92 1.76 8.06
CA THR A 112 9.95 1.88 9.09
C THR A 112 9.56 1.03 10.30
N CYS A 113 10.10 -0.19 10.36
CA CYS A 113 9.90 -1.10 11.48
C CYS A 113 10.80 -0.70 12.65
N PHE A 114 10.22 -0.57 13.85
CA PHE A 114 10.97 -0.28 15.07
C PHE A 114 11.52 -1.58 15.67
N CYS A 115 12.38 -1.45 16.68
CA CYS A 115 12.88 -2.58 17.44
C CYS A 115 11.75 -3.54 17.87
N THR A 116 11.97 -4.84 17.67
CA THR A 116 11.07 -5.97 17.93
C THR A 116 9.70 -5.93 17.21
N ALA A 117 9.57 -5.14 16.15
CA ALA A 117 8.38 -5.18 15.31
C ALA A 117 8.27 -6.52 14.55
N LYS A 118 7.04 -7.00 14.39
CA LYS A 118 6.69 -8.11 13.48
C LYS A 118 5.64 -7.60 12.50
N TYR A 119 6.01 -7.53 11.22
CA TYR A 119 5.19 -6.94 10.17
C TYR A 119 5.13 -7.83 8.93
N SER A 120 3.94 -7.96 8.37
CA SER A 120 3.72 -8.58 7.07
C SER A 120 2.83 -7.70 6.21
N GLN A 121 3.30 -7.31 5.03
CA GLN A 121 2.48 -6.70 4.00
C GLN A 121 2.30 -7.60 2.79
N ARG A 122 1.13 -7.51 2.17
CA ARG A 122 0.81 -8.16 0.92
C ARG A 122 0.10 -7.18 0.01
N GLN A 123 0.59 -7.07 -1.22
CA GLN A 123 0.00 -6.23 -2.25
C GLN A 123 -0.39 -7.13 -3.42
N VAL A 124 -1.65 -7.04 -3.84
CA VAL A 124 -2.22 -7.85 -4.92
C VAL A 124 -2.81 -6.92 -5.96
N PHE A 125 -2.25 -6.93 -7.15
CA PHE A 125 -2.69 -6.13 -8.28
C PHE A 125 -3.27 -7.04 -9.36
N ARG A 126 -4.49 -6.74 -9.79
CA ARG A 126 -5.12 -7.37 -10.97
C ARG A 126 -5.30 -6.30 -12.02
N ILE A 127 -4.60 -6.44 -13.13
CA ILE A 127 -4.45 -5.38 -14.11
C ILE A 127 -4.91 -5.88 -15.49
N SER A 128 -5.63 -5.03 -16.22
CA SER A 128 -5.98 -5.30 -17.61
C SER A 128 -4.72 -5.28 -18.50
N PRO A 129 -4.65 -6.06 -19.60
CA PRO A 129 -3.48 -6.13 -20.47
C PRO A 129 -3.01 -4.79 -21.06
N ASP A 130 -3.90 -3.81 -21.20
CA ASP A 130 -3.60 -2.47 -21.74
C ASP A 130 -3.51 -1.38 -20.64
N SER A 131 -3.42 -1.80 -19.38
CA SER A 131 -3.31 -0.89 -18.23
C SER A 131 -1.87 -0.67 -17.77
N ASN A 132 -1.68 0.30 -16.88
CA ASN A 132 -0.37 0.72 -16.40
C ASN A 132 -0.33 0.68 -14.86
N LEU A 133 0.75 0.12 -14.32
CA LEU A 133 1.00 0.07 -12.88
C LEU A 133 2.41 0.61 -12.60
N VAL A 134 2.50 1.58 -11.68
CA VAL A 134 3.76 2.02 -11.07
C VAL A 134 3.72 1.61 -9.61
N LEU A 135 4.73 0.88 -9.15
CA LEU A 135 4.80 0.38 -7.77
C LEU A 135 6.16 0.71 -7.17
N VAL A 136 6.13 1.39 -6.03
CA VAL A 136 7.30 1.57 -5.15
C VAL A 136 7.02 0.84 -3.85
N ASP A 137 7.88 -0.12 -3.53
CA ASP A 137 7.88 -0.83 -2.25
C ASP A 137 9.30 -0.77 -1.67
N TRP A 138 9.43 -0.19 -0.48
CA TRP A 138 10.71 0.10 0.14
C TRP A 138 10.58 0.25 1.66
N ILE A 139 11.66 -0.12 2.33
CA ILE A 139 11.79 -0.17 3.79
C ILE A 139 13.06 0.58 4.23
N THR A 140 13.02 1.21 5.41
CA THR A 140 14.22 1.70 6.09
C THR A 140 14.76 0.67 7.09
N SER A 141 16.04 0.76 7.46
CA SER A 141 16.63 -0.11 8.46
C SER A 141 16.06 0.06 9.88
N GLY A 142 15.03 0.88 10.09
CA GLY A 142 14.50 1.27 11.40
C GLY A 142 14.87 2.70 11.77
N ARG A 143 14.82 3.02 13.06
CA ARG A 143 15.11 4.37 13.57
C ARG A 143 16.62 4.59 13.67
N HIS A 144 17.26 4.83 12.53
CA HIS A 144 18.72 4.98 12.41
C HIS A 144 19.30 5.98 13.43
N GLU A 145 18.67 7.15 13.56
CA GLU A 145 19.08 8.21 14.51
C GLU A 145 18.91 7.82 16.00
N ARG A 146 18.15 6.76 16.30
CA ARG A 146 18.03 6.18 17.66
C ARG A 146 18.89 4.94 17.84
N GLY A 147 19.77 4.63 16.88
CA GLY A 147 20.63 3.46 16.89
C GLY A 147 19.94 2.16 16.45
N GLU A 148 18.65 2.20 16.10
CA GLU A 148 17.90 1.01 15.68
C GLU A 148 18.22 0.67 14.22
N LYS A 149 18.90 -0.44 13.98
CA LYS A 149 19.38 -0.87 12.65
C LYS A 149 19.11 -2.35 12.44
N TRP A 150 18.04 -2.66 11.72
CA TRP A 150 17.54 -4.01 11.46
C TRP A 150 17.18 -4.76 12.76
N ASP A 151 16.79 -4.02 13.80
CA ASP A 151 16.44 -4.55 15.13
C ASP A 151 14.98 -5.02 15.26
N PHE A 152 14.25 -5.09 14.14
CA PHE A 152 12.92 -5.70 14.10
C PHE A 152 13.01 -7.23 14.05
N ASP A 153 11.97 -7.91 14.52
CA ASP A 153 11.95 -9.37 14.56
C ASP A 153 11.62 -9.96 13.19
N LEU A 154 10.67 -9.34 12.48
CA LEU A 154 10.20 -9.79 11.17
C LEU A 154 9.69 -8.62 10.33
N TYR A 155 10.17 -8.55 9.10
CA TYR A 155 9.57 -7.83 7.99
C TYR A 155 9.33 -8.80 6.84
N LYS A 156 8.10 -8.86 6.35
CA LYS A 156 7.73 -9.59 5.14
C LYS A 156 6.97 -8.67 4.21
N SER A 157 7.40 -8.57 2.96
CA SER A 157 6.64 -7.94 1.87
C SER A 157 6.39 -8.96 0.77
N THR A 158 5.20 -8.95 0.21
CA THR A 158 4.85 -9.77 -0.95
C THR A 158 4.10 -8.91 -1.96
N ASN A 159 4.61 -8.85 -3.19
CA ASN A 159 3.99 -8.15 -4.31
C ASN A 159 3.56 -9.16 -5.37
N ASN A 160 2.24 -9.28 -5.59
CA ASN A 160 1.68 -10.17 -6.59
C ASN A 160 0.91 -9.35 -7.64
N ILE A 161 1.32 -9.46 -8.89
CA ILE A 161 0.69 -8.79 -10.03
C ILE A 161 0.18 -9.86 -10.99
N TYR A 162 -1.09 -9.77 -11.32
CA TYR A 162 -1.80 -10.69 -12.20
C TYR A 162 -2.43 -9.92 -13.37
N LEU A 163 -2.44 -10.54 -14.54
CA LEU A 163 -3.30 -10.16 -15.66
C LEU A 163 -4.72 -10.73 -15.47
N ASP A 164 -5.63 -10.35 -16.35
CA ASP A 164 -6.97 -10.92 -16.43
C ASP A 164 -6.95 -12.46 -16.45
N GLY A 165 -7.94 -13.07 -15.78
CA GLY A 165 -7.99 -14.53 -15.59
C GLY A 165 -7.04 -15.08 -14.52
N ASP A 166 -6.51 -14.21 -13.63
CA ASP A 166 -5.57 -14.54 -12.55
C ASP A 166 -4.24 -15.14 -13.06
N VAL A 167 -3.82 -14.78 -14.28
CA VAL A 167 -2.53 -15.18 -14.85
C VAL A 167 -1.41 -14.38 -14.17
N PRO A 168 -0.41 -15.02 -13.53
CA PRO A 168 0.65 -14.29 -12.84
C PRO A 168 1.57 -13.58 -13.84
N LEU A 169 1.79 -12.29 -13.62
CA LEU A 169 2.72 -11.46 -14.39
C LEU A 169 4.02 -11.22 -13.63
N PHE A 170 3.93 -10.97 -12.32
CA PHE A 170 5.07 -10.73 -11.45
C PHE A 170 4.72 -11.16 -10.03
N LEU A 171 5.61 -11.92 -9.39
CA LEU A 171 5.49 -12.36 -8.01
C LEU A 171 6.84 -12.07 -7.34
N ASP A 172 6.80 -11.41 -6.21
CA ASP A 172 7.99 -11.05 -5.43
C ASP A 172 7.69 -11.26 -3.95
N THR A 173 8.65 -11.78 -3.22
CA THR A 173 8.60 -11.83 -1.76
C THR A 173 9.96 -11.49 -1.16
N VAL A 174 9.95 -10.47 -0.29
CA VAL A 174 11.08 -10.05 0.52
C VAL A 174 10.82 -10.46 1.96
N ILE A 175 11.75 -11.22 2.54
CA ILE A 175 11.71 -11.58 3.96
C ILE A 175 13.01 -11.12 4.62
N SER A 176 12.86 -10.44 5.75
CA SER A 176 13.95 -10.09 6.65
C SER A 176 13.54 -10.42 8.09
N SER A 177 14.27 -11.33 8.71
CA SER A 177 14.05 -11.73 10.10
C SER A 177 15.37 -11.68 10.87
N SER A 178 15.31 -11.44 12.18
CA SER A 178 16.49 -11.52 13.04
C SER A 178 16.73 -12.97 13.52
N PRO A 179 17.98 -13.51 13.48
CA PRO A 179 19.20 -12.88 12.96
C PRO A 179 19.14 -12.69 11.43
N ILE A 180 19.63 -11.53 10.97
CA ILE A 180 19.42 -11.01 9.61
C ILE A 180 19.72 -12.07 8.55
N SER A 181 18.67 -12.52 7.90
CA SER A 181 18.70 -13.22 6.62
C SER A 181 17.77 -12.46 5.68
N LEU A 182 18.32 -11.88 4.61
CA LEU A 182 17.55 -11.30 3.52
C LEU A 182 17.40 -12.37 2.45
N ILE A 183 16.17 -12.82 2.22
CA ILE A 183 15.85 -13.79 1.17
C ILE A 183 14.91 -13.09 0.19
N PHE A 184 15.32 -13.05 -1.07
CA PHE A 184 14.48 -12.70 -2.22
C PHE A 184 14.02 -14.00 -2.87
N LEU A 185 12.71 -14.24 -2.93
CA LEU A 185 12.09 -15.43 -3.53
C LEU A 185 11.25 -15.06 -4.75
#